data_AF-A0A7C7ZTW6-F1
#
_entry.id   AF-A0A7C7ZTW6-F1
#
_cell.length_a   1.000
_cell.length_b   1.000
_cell.length_c   1.000
_cell.angle_alpha   90.00
_cell.angle_beta   90.00
_cell.angle_gamma   90.00
#
_symmetry.space_group_name_H-M   'P 1'
#
loop_
_entity.id
_entity.type
_entity.pdbx_description
1 polymer ?
#
loop_
_entity_poly.entity_id
_entity_poly.type
_entity_poly.pdbx_seq_one_letter_code
_entity_poly.pdbx_strand_id
1 'polypeptide(L)'
;MSQYDMSKDHPRMPKKVRLGDITVRDGFQHEEIWIPTEAKIYYLQELAFAGIQRLEVTNLGNTRIMPQFRDAEEVLEGVRTDIFNKRLAARGIDPGTIEWTAVTIRESGVDRAIMLKEKDCGPDRVLMMVSTDEEHHFANSATTLPQYWREAERCIRKCKDAGIKMCGTVSTIWGSPISGP
;
A
#
# COMPACT_ATOMS: atom_id res chain seq x y z
N MET A 1 -5.25 5.11 36.66
CA MET A 1 -5.24 3.97 35.71
C MET A 1 -6.64 3.41 35.63
N SER A 2 -7.13 3.13 34.42
CA SER A 2 -8.45 2.53 34.19
C SER A 2 -8.55 1.16 34.88
N GLN A 3 -9.74 0.80 35.37
CA GLN A 3 -10.04 -0.56 35.84
C GLN A 3 -9.99 -1.62 34.72
N TYR A 4 -9.91 -1.18 33.45
CA TYR A 4 -9.81 -2.02 32.25
C TYR A 4 -8.41 -1.96 31.61
N ASP A 5 -7.36 -1.83 32.43
CA ASP A 5 -5.99 -1.83 31.93
C ASP A 5 -5.56 -3.23 31.49
N MET A 6 -5.81 -3.55 30.21
CA MET A 6 -5.46 -4.83 29.59
C MET A 6 -3.97 -5.19 29.69
N SER A 7 -3.08 -4.23 29.99
CA SER A 7 -1.65 -4.52 30.17
C SER A 7 -1.36 -5.32 31.43
N LYS A 8 -2.24 -5.28 32.44
CA LYS A 8 -2.12 -6.09 33.66
C LYS A 8 -2.39 -7.56 33.40
N ASP A 9 -3.44 -7.84 32.62
CA ASP A 9 -3.84 -9.20 32.27
C ASP A 9 -2.99 -9.78 31.14
N HIS A 10 -2.43 -8.92 30.29
CA HIS A 10 -1.58 -9.29 29.17
C HIS A 10 -0.19 -8.64 29.27
N PRO A 11 0.69 -9.10 30.18
CA PRO A 11 1.98 -8.46 30.45
C PRO A 11 2.96 -8.53 29.27
N ARG A 12 2.69 -9.38 28.27
CA ARG A 12 3.48 -9.51 27.04
C ARG A 12 2.96 -8.66 25.88
N MET A 13 1.87 -7.91 26.06
CA MET A 13 1.30 -7.09 25.00
C MET A 13 2.29 -5.97 24.61
N PRO A 14 2.47 -5.68 23.30
CA PRO A 14 3.33 -4.60 22.88
C PRO A 14 2.82 -3.25 23.41
N LYS A 15 3.74 -2.43 23.92
CA LYS A 15 3.43 -1.08 24.42
C LYS A 15 3.11 -0.06 23.30
N LYS A 16 3.44 -0.41 22.06
CA LYS A 16 3.23 0.43 20.87
C LYS A 16 2.91 -0.47 19.68
N VAL A 17 1.90 -0.07 18.92
CA VAL A 17 1.56 -0.67 17.63
C VAL A 17 1.76 0.37 16.53
N ARG A 18 1.93 -0.11 15.30
CA ARG A 18 1.92 0.74 14.12
C ARG A 18 0.70 0.39 13.29
N LEU A 19 -0.19 1.36 13.13
CA LEU A 19 -1.36 1.21 12.28
C LEU A 19 -0.95 1.49 10.83
N GLY A 20 -1.39 0.61 9.94
CA GLY A 20 -1.38 0.85 8.51
C GLY A 20 -2.83 0.91 8.04
N ASP A 21 -3.17 1.93 7.28
CA ASP A 21 -4.50 2.06 6.69
C ASP A 21 -4.45 1.66 5.20
N ILE A 22 -5.45 0.90 4.80
CA ILE A 22 -5.59 0.36 3.44
C ILE A 22 -6.94 0.76 2.82
N THR A 23 -7.68 1.68 3.41
CA THR A 23 -9.05 2.06 2.99
C THR A 23 -9.05 2.54 1.53
N VAL A 24 -8.12 3.41 1.17
CA VAL A 24 -8.10 4.03 -0.17
C VAL A 24 -7.67 3.05 -1.26
N ARG A 25 -6.75 2.12 -0.95
CA ARG A 25 -6.32 1.09 -1.88
C ARG A 25 -7.22 -0.14 -1.82
N ASP A 26 -7.26 -0.86 -0.72
CA ASP A 26 -7.98 -2.12 -0.61
C ASP A 26 -9.49 -1.92 -0.45
N GLY A 27 -9.92 -0.93 0.35
CA GLY A 27 -11.34 -0.64 0.54
C GLY A 27 -12.00 -0.21 -0.78
N PHE A 28 -11.53 0.91 -1.36
CA PHE A 28 -12.16 1.46 -2.56
C PHE A 28 -12.10 0.53 -3.77
N GLN A 29 -11.11 -0.38 -3.86
CA GLN A 29 -11.04 -1.37 -4.94
C GLN A 29 -12.32 -2.20 -5.09
N HIS A 30 -13.04 -2.42 -3.99
CA HIS A 30 -14.25 -3.24 -3.95
C HIS A 30 -15.54 -2.42 -4.11
N GLU A 31 -15.44 -1.10 -4.23
CA GLU A 31 -16.60 -0.24 -4.46
C GLU A 31 -17.06 -0.34 -5.92
N GLU A 32 -18.38 -0.46 -6.10
CA GLU A 32 -18.99 -0.54 -7.44
C GLU A 32 -18.93 0.80 -8.18
N ILE A 33 -18.85 1.90 -7.43
CA ILE A 33 -18.79 3.26 -7.97
C ILE A 33 -17.36 3.79 -7.97
N TRP A 34 -17.02 4.52 -9.03
CA TRP A 34 -15.76 5.26 -9.07
C TRP A 34 -15.71 6.30 -7.96
N ILE A 35 -14.82 6.10 -6.99
CA ILE A 35 -14.50 7.13 -6.00
C ILE A 35 -13.70 8.27 -6.66
N PRO A 36 -14.19 9.52 -6.60
CA PRO A 36 -13.49 10.69 -7.15
C PRO A 36 -12.08 10.90 -6.59
N THR A 37 -11.17 11.47 -7.39
CA THR A 37 -9.74 11.60 -7.08
C THR A 37 -9.47 12.51 -5.90
N GLU A 38 -10.13 13.66 -5.88
CA GLU A 38 -10.15 14.63 -4.78
C GLU A 38 -10.63 13.99 -3.46
N ALA A 39 -11.64 13.13 -3.50
CA ALA A 39 -12.09 12.38 -2.33
C ALA A 39 -10.99 11.43 -1.82
N LYS A 40 -10.33 10.67 -2.70
CA LYS A 40 -9.20 9.81 -2.31
C LYS A 40 -8.09 10.61 -1.63
N ILE A 41 -7.69 11.73 -2.24
CA ILE A 41 -6.66 12.62 -1.70
C ILE A 41 -7.10 13.17 -0.33
N TYR A 42 -8.35 13.62 -0.20
CA TYR A 42 -8.90 14.09 1.06
C TYR A 42 -8.78 13.02 2.17
N TYR A 43 -9.25 11.80 1.93
CA TYR A 43 -9.15 10.71 2.90
C TYR A 43 -7.70 10.44 3.32
N LEU A 44 -6.77 10.38 2.38
CA LEU A 44 -5.35 10.16 2.68
C LEU A 44 -4.74 11.28 3.53
N GLN A 45 -5.06 12.54 3.21
CA GLN A 45 -4.57 13.70 3.97
C GLN A 45 -5.14 13.71 5.39
N GLU A 46 -6.42 13.40 5.57
CA GLU A 46 -7.05 13.34 6.89
C GLU A 46 -6.54 12.16 7.72
N LEU A 47 -6.30 11.00 7.11
CA LEU A 47 -5.65 9.85 7.78
C LEU A 47 -4.23 10.19 8.25
N ALA A 48 -3.47 10.91 7.43
CA ALA A 48 -2.16 11.41 7.83
C ALA A 48 -2.26 12.41 9.00
N PHE A 49 -3.24 13.32 8.99
CA PHE A 49 -3.48 14.22 10.13
C PHE A 49 -3.91 13.48 11.40
N ALA A 50 -4.59 12.34 11.28
CA ALA A 50 -4.90 11.46 12.40
C ALA A 50 -3.68 10.71 12.96
N GLY A 51 -2.51 10.86 12.34
CA GLY A 51 -1.25 10.27 12.80
C GLY A 51 -0.96 8.88 12.22
N ILE A 52 -1.69 8.44 11.18
CA ILE A 52 -1.39 7.20 10.49
C ILE A 52 -0.13 7.38 9.63
N GLN A 53 0.87 6.54 9.87
CA GLN A 53 2.19 6.66 9.25
C GLN A 53 2.41 5.70 8.08
N ARG A 54 1.53 4.72 7.87
CA ARG A 54 1.61 3.80 6.73
C ARG A 54 0.27 3.81 6.00
N LEU A 55 0.28 4.29 4.77
CA LEU A 55 -0.94 4.48 3.99
C LEU A 55 -0.78 3.77 2.66
N GLU A 56 -1.65 2.82 2.35
CA GLU A 56 -1.76 2.26 1.00
C GLU A 56 -2.68 3.14 0.17
N VAL A 57 -2.11 3.83 -0.81
CA VAL A 57 -2.76 4.96 -1.48
C VAL A 57 -3.35 4.61 -2.83
N THR A 58 -2.79 3.62 -3.53
CA THR A 58 -3.21 3.28 -4.89
C THR A 58 -2.64 1.93 -5.34
N ASN A 59 -3.05 1.50 -6.54
CA ASN A 59 -2.50 0.36 -7.25
C ASN A 59 -1.99 0.78 -8.64
N LEU A 60 -0.73 0.46 -8.93
CA LEU A 60 -0.03 0.81 -10.17
C LEU A 60 -0.12 -0.28 -11.24
N GLY A 61 -0.93 -1.32 -11.01
CA GLY A 61 -1.24 -2.35 -11.99
C GLY A 61 -2.11 -1.87 -13.17
N ASN A 62 -2.68 -2.83 -13.91
CA ASN A 62 -3.43 -2.54 -15.13
C ASN A 62 -4.80 -1.89 -14.82
N THR A 63 -4.96 -0.64 -15.23
CA THR A 63 -6.17 0.17 -15.00
C THR A 63 -7.41 -0.34 -15.74
N ARG A 64 -7.25 -1.17 -16.77
CA ARG A 64 -8.40 -1.83 -17.42
C ARG A 64 -9.05 -2.88 -16.53
N ILE A 65 -8.25 -3.55 -15.70
CA ILE A 65 -8.71 -4.60 -14.77
C ILE A 65 -9.06 -3.98 -13.41
N MET A 66 -8.42 -2.85 -13.08
CA MET A 66 -8.65 -2.11 -11.84
C MET A 66 -9.03 -0.67 -12.16
N PRO A 67 -10.26 -0.43 -12.65
CA PRO A 67 -10.69 0.89 -13.07
C PRO A 67 -10.58 1.92 -11.95
N GLN A 68 -10.72 1.48 -10.69
CA GLN A 68 -10.65 2.29 -9.47
C GLN A 68 -9.31 3.00 -9.22
N PHE A 69 -8.22 2.62 -9.91
CA PHE A 69 -6.89 3.23 -9.77
C PHE A 69 -6.35 3.84 -11.05
N ARG A 70 -7.23 4.23 -11.99
CA ARG A 70 -6.82 4.97 -13.19
C ARG A 70 -6.16 6.33 -12.89
N ASP A 71 -6.38 6.88 -11.70
CA ASP A 71 -5.89 8.18 -11.21
C ASP A 71 -4.70 8.06 -10.24
N ALA A 72 -3.94 6.96 -10.34
CA ALA A 72 -2.90 6.64 -9.36
C ALA A 72 -1.79 7.69 -9.27
N GLU A 73 -1.44 8.34 -10.38
CA GLU A 73 -0.40 9.39 -10.41
C GLU A 73 -0.92 10.67 -9.74
N GLU A 74 -2.14 11.08 -10.04
CA GLU A 74 -2.80 12.25 -9.47
C GLU A 74 -3.00 12.11 -7.95
N VAL A 75 -3.35 10.91 -7.46
CA VAL A 75 -3.46 10.64 -6.01
C VAL A 75 -2.10 10.76 -5.33
N LEU A 76 -1.05 10.19 -5.94
CA LEU A 76 0.31 10.24 -5.42
C LEU A 76 0.88 11.67 -5.39
N GLU A 77 0.63 12.46 -6.43
CA GLU A 77 0.96 13.90 -6.45
C GLU A 77 0.20 14.66 -5.35
N GLY A 78 -1.09 14.38 -5.17
CA GLY A 78 -1.95 15.03 -4.19
C GLY A 78 -1.47 14.89 -2.73
N VAL A 79 -0.79 13.80 -2.40
CA VAL A 79 -0.20 13.56 -1.06
C VAL A 79 1.25 14.03 -0.94
N ARG A 80 1.84 14.55 -2.01
CA ARG A 80 3.23 15.05 -2.04
C ARG A 80 3.34 16.57 -2.17
N THR A 81 2.22 17.28 -2.34
CA THR A 81 2.23 18.73 -2.56
C THR A 81 2.89 19.52 -1.42
N ASP A 82 3.60 20.59 -1.76
CA ASP A 82 4.18 21.52 -0.79
C ASP A 82 3.13 22.11 0.17
N ILE A 83 1.92 22.35 -0.33
CA ILE A 83 0.81 22.88 0.46
C ILE A 83 0.44 21.88 1.55
N PHE A 84 0.32 20.60 1.21
CA PHE A 84 0.00 19.55 2.18
C PHE A 84 1.15 19.34 3.18
N ASN A 85 2.41 19.33 2.72
CA ASN A 85 3.58 19.24 3.60
C ASN A 85 3.63 20.39 4.63
N LYS A 86 3.31 21.63 4.22
CA LYS A 86 3.17 22.77 5.15
C LYS A 86 2.04 22.56 6.16
N ARG A 87 0.90 21.99 5.74
CA ARG A 87 -0.24 21.68 6.63
C ARG A 87 0.09 20.59 7.66
N LEU A 88 0.92 19.61 7.29
CA LEU A 88 1.45 18.59 8.20
C LEU A 88 2.38 19.22 9.23
N ALA A 89 3.36 20.02 8.77
CA ALA A 89 4.31 20.70 9.64
C ALA A 89 3.62 21.65 10.64
N ALA A 90 2.59 22.39 10.20
CA ALA A 90 1.79 23.24 11.08
C ALA A 90 1.03 22.47 12.17
N ARG A 91 0.84 21.16 12.00
CA ARG A 91 0.26 20.24 13.00
C ARG A 91 1.32 19.48 13.80
N GLY A 92 2.61 19.80 13.62
CA GLY A 92 3.71 19.10 14.27
C GLY A 92 3.95 17.68 13.73
N ILE A 93 3.47 17.38 12.52
CA ILE A 93 3.66 16.08 11.87
C ILE A 93 4.80 16.23 10.86
N ASP A 94 5.85 15.44 11.03
CA ASP A 94 6.95 15.35 10.05
C ASP A 94 6.50 14.51 8.85
N PRO A 95 6.42 15.08 7.63
CA PRO A 95 6.06 14.33 6.42
C PRO A 95 6.98 13.13 6.17
N GLY A 96 8.25 13.19 6.57
CA GLY A 96 9.20 12.09 6.43
C GLY A 96 8.87 10.85 7.27
N THR A 97 7.95 10.98 8.23
CA THR A 97 7.47 9.85 9.03
C THR A 97 6.31 9.08 8.38
N ILE A 98 5.73 9.63 7.30
CA ILE A 98 4.63 9.00 6.57
C ILE A 98 5.22 8.22 5.39
N GLU A 99 4.81 6.97 5.27
CA GLU A 99 5.23 6.05 4.22
C GLU A 99 4.04 5.80 3.27
N TRP A 100 4.12 6.38 2.08
CA TRP A 100 3.11 6.21 1.04
C TRP A 100 3.38 4.94 0.26
N THR A 101 2.42 4.01 0.28
CA THR A 101 2.56 2.68 -0.31
C THR A 101 1.69 2.53 -1.54
N ALA A 102 2.26 2.03 -2.64
CA ALA A 102 1.51 1.63 -3.82
C ALA A 102 1.59 0.12 -4.05
N VAL A 103 0.47 -0.51 -4.39
CA VAL A 103 0.47 -1.91 -4.83
C VAL A 103 0.94 -1.98 -6.27
N THR A 104 1.81 -2.96 -6.58
CA THR A 104 2.33 -3.12 -7.95
C THR A 104 1.99 -4.48 -8.55
N ILE A 105 1.98 -5.53 -7.72
CA ILE A 105 1.77 -6.97 -8.01
C ILE A 105 2.62 -7.58 -9.15
N ARG A 106 3.06 -6.84 -10.16
CA ARG A 106 3.90 -7.26 -11.28
C ARG A 106 5.03 -6.27 -11.53
N GLU A 107 6.05 -6.70 -12.25
CA GLU A 107 7.26 -5.93 -12.57
C GLU A 107 6.96 -4.61 -13.28
N SER A 108 5.97 -4.57 -14.19
CA SER A 108 5.57 -3.32 -14.86
C SER A 108 5.01 -2.26 -13.90
N GLY A 109 4.32 -2.68 -12.82
CA GLY A 109 3.87 -1.78 -11.77
C GLY A 109 5.05 -1.22 -10.95
N VAL A 110 6.10 -2.04 -10.76
CA VAL A 110 7.35 -1.60 -10.11
C VAL A 110 8.09 -0.60 -10.98
N ASP A 111 8.20 -0.86 -12.28
CA ASP A 111 8.82 0.06 -13.22
C ASP A 111 8.06 1.41 -13.22
N ARG A 112 6.73 1.39 -13.19
CA ARG A 112 5.91 2.60 -13.04
C ARG A 112 6.16 3.32 -11.71
N ALA A 113 6.32 2.60 -10.61
CA ALA A 113 6.64 3.21 -9.32
C ALA A 113 7.99 3.94 -9.33
N ILE A 114 8.99 3.37 -10.00
CA ILE A 114 10.32 3.97 -10.17
C ILE A 114 10.23 5.24 -11.03
N MET A 115 9.53 5.17 -12.16
CA MET A 115 9.29 6.35 -13.01
C MET A 115 8.64 7.50 -12.24
N LEU A 116 7.65 7.21 -11.38
CA LEU A 116 7.02 8.23 -10.55
C LEU A 116 7.97 8.75 -9.46
N LYS A 117 8.82 7.89 -8.90
CA LYS A 117 9.82 8.29 -7.90
C LYS A 117 10.84 9.27 -8.50
N GLU A 118 11.26 9.05 -9.74
CA GLU A 118 12.14 9.96 -10.48
C GLU A 118 11.49 11.32 -10.76
N LYS A 119 10.15 11.39 -10.80
CA LYS A 119 9.37 12.63 -10.89
C LYS A 119 9.05 13.28 -9.52
N ASP A 120 9.63 12.78 -8.42
CA ASP A 120 9.34 13.22 -7.04
C ASP A 120 7.89 13.03 -6.56
N CYS A 121 7.05 12.29 -7.31
CA CYS A 121 5.69 11.95 -6.90
C CYS A 121 5.50 10.47 -6.53
N GLY A 122 6.52 9.63 -6.66
CA GLY A 122 6.41 8.19 -6.44
C GLY A 122 6.19 7.75 -4.98
N PRO A 123 5.84 6.46 -4.78
CA PRO A 123 5.66 5.88 -3.45
C PRO A 123 7.00 5.72 -2.71
N ASP A 124 6.95 5.64 -1.37
CA ASP A 124 8.10 5.28 -0.54
C ASP A 124 8.26 3.77 -0.40
N ARG A 125 7.14 3.04 -0.54
CA ARG A 125 7.07 1.59 -0.44
C ARG A 125 6.20 1.03 -1.56
N VAL A 126 6.59 -0.10 -2.13
CA VAL A 126 5.72 -0.87 -3.02
C VAL A 126 5.38 -2.22 -2.42
N LEU A 127 4.26 -2.78 -2.85
CA LEU A 127 3.75 -4.03 -2.35
C LEU A 127 3.58 -5.04 -3.49
N MET A 128 4.21 -6.21 -3.31
CA MET A 128 4.02 -7.40 -4.13
C MET A 128 3.32 -8.49 -3.32
N MET A 129 2.44 -9.25 -3.97
CA MET A 129 1.52 -10.18 -3.31
C MET A 129 1.72 -11.59 -3.84
N VAL A 130 2.10 -12.49 -2.93
CA VAL A 130 2.16 -13.93 -3.18
C VAL A 130 0.97 -14.60 -2.51
N SER A 131 0.43 -15.68 -3.08
CA SER A 131 -0.60 -16.49 -2.44
C SER A 131 0.00 -17.84 -2.07
N THR A 132 -0.47 -18.45 -0.98
CA THR A 132 -0.03 -19.81 -0.61
C THR A 132 -0.60 -20.88 -1.55
N ASP A 133 -1.73 -20.61 -2.18
CA ASP A 133 -2.41 -21.50 -3.12
C ASP A 133 -2.05 -21.15 -4.58
N GLU A 134 -1.68 -22.16 -5.38
CA GLU A 134 -1.23 -21.97 -6.75
C GLU A 134 -2.34 -21.49 -7.69
N GLU A 135 -3.56 -22.01 -7.53
CA GLU A 135 -4.70 -21.62 -8.36
C GLU A 135 -5.12 -20.18 -8.07
N HIS A 136 -5.23 -19.81 -6.79
CA HIS A 136 -5.49 -18.43 -6.38
C HIS A 136 -4.38 -17.49 -6.85
N HIS A 137 -3.12 -17.92 -6.72
CA HIS A 137 -1.99 -17.11 -7.18
C HIS A 137 -2.08 -16.81 -8.67
N PHE A 138 -2.38 -17.84 -9.49
CA PHE A 138 -2.51 -17.68 -10.93
C PHE A 138 -3.71 -16.79 -11.29
N ALA A 139 -4.86 -16.99 -10.65
CA ALA A 139 -6.05 -16.16 -10.88
C ALA A 139 -5.81 -14.68 -10.56
N ASN A 140 -5.10 -14.39 -9.46
CA ASN A 140 -4.84 -13.02 -9.02
C ASN A 140 -3.69 -12.34 -9.79
N SER A 141 -2.61 -13.06 -10.08
CA SER A 141 -1.38 -12.48 -10.62
C SER A 141 -1.12 -12.79 -12.09
N ALA A 142 -1.89 -13.69 -12.70
CA ALA A 142 -1.69 -14.19 -14.06
C ALA A 142 -0.28 -14.78 -14.30
N THR A 143 0.29 -15.45 -13.29
CA THR A 143 1.57 -16.16 -13.39
C THR A 143 1.67 -17.25 -12.33
N THR A 144 2.63 -18.16 -12.49
CA THR A 144 2.89 -19.26 -11.54
C THR A 144 3.80 -18.81 -10.41
N LEU A 145 3.74 -19.46 -9.24
CA LEU A 145 4.60 -19.14 -8.10
C LEU A 145 6.11 -19.16 -8.45
N PRO A 146 6.67 -20.18 -9.15
CA PRO A 146 8.09 -20.18 -9.49
C PRO A 146 8.50 -19.00 -10.38
N GLN A 147 7.62 -18.58 -11.29
CA GLN A 147 7.86 -17.40 -12.13
C GLN A 147 7.76 -16.11 -11.30
N TYR A 148 6.75 -16.02 -10.43
CA TYR A 148 6.52 -14.87 -9.56
C TYR A 148 7.67 -14.64 -8.59
N TRP A 149 8.24 -15.71 -7.99
CA TRP A 149 9.39 -15.58 -7.09
C TRP A 149 10.63 -15.02 -7.81
N ARG A 150 10.90 -15.46 -9.04
CA ARG A 150 11.98 -14.89 -9.87
C ARG A 150 11.71 -13.43 -10.22
N GLU A 151 10.45 -13.08 -10.48
CA GLU A 151 10.04 -11.70 -10.75
C GLU A 151 10.18 -10.81 -9.51
N ALA A 152 9.72 -11.29 -8.35
CA ALA A 152 9.83 -10.61 -7.07
C ALA A 152 11.30 -10.35 -6.70
N GLU A 153 12.20 -11.32 -6.93
CA GLU A 153 13.64 -11.12 -6.71
C GLU A 153 14.20 -9.96 -7.55
N ARG A 154 13.86 -9.89 -8.84
CA ARG A 154 14.28 -8.77 -9.71
C ARG A 154 13.67 -7.45 -9.23
N CYS A 155 12.39 -7.45 -8.90
CA CYS A 155 11.67 -6.26 -8.42
C CYS A 155 12.26 -5.73 -7.10
N ILE A 156 12.62 -6.61 -6.16
CA ILE A 156 13.29 -6.23 -4.91
C ILE A 156 14.60 -5.49 -5.19
N ARG A 157 15.40 -5.97 -6.15
CA ARG A 157 16.65 -5.32 -6.55
C ARG A 157 16.38 -3.95 -7.17
N LYS A 158 15.47 -3.87 -8.15
CA LYS A 158 15.05 -2.60 -8.78
C LYS A 158 14.59 -1.56 -7.75
N CYS A 159 13.72 -1.96 -6.81
CA CYS A 159 13.25 -1.07 -5.77
C CYS A 159 14.38 -0.60 -4.85
N LYS A 160 15.27 -1.50 -4.45
CA LYS A 160 16.44 -1.15 -3.63
C LYS A 160 17.32 -0.11 -4.34
N ASP A 161 17.61 -0.31 -5.62
CA ASP A 161 18.43 0.59 -6.43
C ASP A 161 17.76 1.97 -6.59
N ALA A 162 16.42 2.00 -6.67
CA ALA A 162 15.62 3.23 -6.75
C ALA A 162 15.29 3.87 -5.38
N GLY A 163 15.77 3.31 -4.27
CA GLY A 163 15.47 3.81 -2.92
C GLY A 163 14.01 3.62 -2.48
N ILE A 164 13.28 2.70 -3.10
CA ILE A 164 11.90 2.32 -2.76
C ILE A 164 11.92 1.06 -1.89
N LYS A 165 11.17 1.06 -0.78
CA LYS A 165 11.06 -0.14 0.07
C LYS A 165 10.14 -1.17 -0.59
N MET A 166 10.47 -2.46 -0.45
CA MET A 166 9.59 -3.55 -0.86
C MET A 166 8.86 -4.14 0.35
N CYS A 167 7.56 -4.42 0.18
CA CYS A 167 6.72 -5.14 1.12
C CYS A 167 6.13 -6.37 0.43
N GLY A 168 6.44 -7.57 0.95
CA GLY A 168 5.78 -8.80 0.51
C GLY A 168 4.54 -9.07 1.34
N THR A 169 3.40 -9.35 0.71
CA THR A 169 2.22 -9.88 1.38
C THR A 169 1.99 -11.32 0.98
N VAL A 170 1.49 -12.10 1.93
CA VAL A 170 1.11 -13.50 1.72
C VAL A 170 -0.40 -13.61 1.89
N SER A 171 -1.10 -13.89 0.80
CA SER A 171 -2.54 -14.15 0.77
C SER A 171 -2.83 -15.63 1.04
N THR A 172 -4.10 -15.94 1.32
CA THR A 172 -4.62 -17.30 1.53
C THR A 172 -3.93 -18.07 2.68
N ILE A 173 -3.35 -17.35 3.65
CA ILE A 173 -2.60 -17.95 4.78
C ILE A 173 -3.44 -18.83 5.71
N TRP A 174 -4.77 -18.68 5.67
CA TRP A 174 -5.72 -19.47 6.47
C TRP A 174 -6.64 -20.35 5.61
N GLY A 175 -6.35 -20.48 4.32
CA GLY A 175 -7.16 -21.23 3.35
C GLY A 175 -7.37 -20.45 2.05
N SER A 176 -7.62 -21.17 0.96
CA SER A 176 -7.94 -20.61 -0.35
C SER A 176 -9.45 -20.64 -0.60
N PRO A 177 -10.03 -19.57 -1.17
CA PRO A 177 -11.41 -19.62 -1.65
C PRO A 177 -11.59 -20.53 -2.87
N ILE A 178 -10.49 -20.94 -3.51
CA ILE A 178 -10.52 -21.84 -4.68
C ILE A 178 -10.33 -23.28 -4.23
N SER A 179 -9.20 -23.57 -3.58
CA SER A 179 -8.78 -24.93 -3.22
C SER A 179 -9.29 -25.42 -1.86
N GLY A 180 -9.83 -24.52 -1.02
CA GLY A 180 -10.24 -24.84 0.35
C GLY A 180 -9.13 -24.69 1.39
N PRO A 181 -9.35 -25.20 2.63
CA PRO A 181 -8.37 -25.16 3.73
C PRO A 181 -7.17 -26.10 3.52
#